data_AF-A0A3B0UWZ3-F1
#
_entry.id   AF-A0A3B0UWZ3-F1
#
_cell.length_a   1.000
_cell.length_b   1.000
_cell.length_c   1.000
_cell.angle_alpha   90.00
_cell.angle_beta   90.00
_cell.angle_gamma   90.00
#
_symmetry.space_group_name_H-M   'P 1'
#
loop_
_entity.id
_entity.type
_entity.pdbx_description
1 polymer ?
#
loop_
_entity_poly.entity_id
_entity_poly.type
_entity_poly.pdbx_seq_one_letter_code
_entity_poly.pdbx_strand_id
1 'polypeptide(L)'
;MKNLSMVLLSCLTTLAVADTTLTFTNNAGKVAMQMQFANNMMRATSVDDNSTYMVYDANNTTFTMFTTDDKQYFVLGKEQLDALGDIGAMMDKMLEEQLADIPESQRAMMRNMMAGAIKAQMPKQAAKAEYSFTGKSTSYNGFDCQIVIKQVGEKQSKFCVTKYSDIGMQASEYAVITSFQKTIEKLAQQYGADNSMDFSSLGDYVPVWYNQAGEAGSLSKVSHGSLNPDIFTIPEGYSEMKMPF
;
A
#
# COMPACT_ATOMS: atom_id res chain seq x y z
N MET A 1 49.65 38.37 30.71
CA MET A 1 49.36 37.11 30.00
C MET A 1 47.87 36.85 30.11
N LYS A 2 47.09 37.21 29.08
CA LYS A 2 45.64 37.02 29.04
C LYS A 2 45.37 35.89 28.04
N ASN A 3 44.94 34.74 28.54
CA ASN A 3 44.59 33.58 27.73
C ASN A 3 43.28 33.87 27.00
N LEU A 4 43.35 33.93 25.68
CA LEU A 4 42.20 34.07 24.79
C LEU A 4 41.63 32.68 24.54
N SER A 5 40.58 32.31 25.28
CA SER A 5 39.84 31.07 25.05
C SER A 5 39.01 31.20 23.77
N MET A 6 39.44 30.49 22.72
CA MET A 6 38.73 30.37 21.46
C MET A 6 37.63 29.30 21.61
N VAL A 7 36.36 29.74 21.61
CA VAL A 7 35.19 28.84 21.64
C VAL A 7 34.92 28.39 20.20
N LEU A 8 35.18 27.11 19.90
CA LEU A 8 34.74 26.48 18.65
C LEU A 8 33.22 26.28 18.72
N LEU A 9 32.47 27.00 17.88
CA LEU A 9 31.04 26.82 17.69
C LEU A 9 30.82 25.69 16.67
N SER A 10 30.57 24.47 17.14
CA SER A 10 30.22 23.32 16.30
C SER A 10 28.80 23.53 15.74
N CYS A 11 28.70 23.96 14.49
CA CYS A 11 27.44 23.91 13.74
C CYS A 11 27.07 22.43 13.53
N LEU A 12 26.15 21.92 14.36
CA LEU A 12 25.41 20.70 14.05
C LEU A 12 24.55 21.00 12.83
N THR A 13 25.05 20.68 11.64
CA THR A 13 24.23 20.61 10.44
C THR A 13 23.23 19.48 10.66
N THR A 14 22.01 19.82 11.06
CA THR A 14 20.88 18.90 10.94
C THR A 14 20.76 18.56 9.46
N LEU A 15 21.20 17.36 9.08
CA LEU A 15 20.91 16.81 7.76
C LEU A 15 19.39 16.83 7.64
N ALA A 16 18.88 17.73 6.81
CA ALA A 16 17.46 17.72 6.46
C ALA A 16 17.20 16.35 5.83
N VAL A 17 16.33 15.58 6.47
CA VAL A 17 15.86 14.28 5.98
C VAL A 17 15.17 14.57 4.66
N ALA A 18 15.80 14.22 3.54
CA ALA A 18 15.23 14.50 2.23
C ALA A 18 14.12 13.49 1.95
N ASP A 19 12.92 14.00 1.67
CA ASP A 19 11.75 13.20 1.29
C ASP A 19 11.97 12.56 -0.09
N THR A 20 11.36 11.41 -0.33
CA THR A 20 11.51 10.68 -1.59
C THR A 20 10.25 10.70 -2.44
N THR A 21 10.42 10.91 -3.75
CA THR A 21 9.38 10.64 -4.77
C THR A 21 9.87 9.60 -5.76
N LEU A 22 9.09 8.54 -5.94
CA LEU A 22 9.26 7.50 -6.95
C LEU A 22 8.22 7.74 -8.07
N THR A 23 8.67 7.81 -9.32
CA THR A 23 7.78 7.96 -10.48
C THR A 23 7.82 6.71 -11.35
N PHE A 24 6.68 6.08 -11.51
CA PHE A 24 6.52 4.89 -12.34
C PHE A 24 5.83 5.23 -13.66
N THR A 25 6.33 4.61 -14.73
CA THR A 25 5.72 4.68 -16.06
C THR A 25 5.12 3.33 -16.43
N ASN A 26 4.01 3.35 -17.17
CA ASN A 26 3.45 2.15 -17.79
C ASN A 26 4.30 1.68 -18.99
N ASN A 27 3.88 0.58 -19.63
CA ASN A 27 4.55 0.03 -20.82
C ASN A 27 4.63 1.00 -22.01
N ALA A 28 3.79 2.03 -22.08
CA ALA A 28 3.85 3.06 -23.12
C ALA A 28 4.83 4.20 -22.76
N GLY A 29 5.55 4.10 -21.64
CA GLY A 29 6.48 5.13 -21.16
C GLY A 29 5.80 6.36 -20.59
N LYS A 30 4.46 6.35 -20.40
CA LYS A 30 3.73 7.45 -19.76
C LYS A 30 3.76 7.28 -18.26
N VAL A 31 3.90 8.39 -17.53
CA VAL A 31 3.78 8.38 -16.06
C VAL A 31 2.40 7.87 -15.67
N ALA A 32 2.38 6.79 -14.89
CA ALA A 32 1.16 6.12 -14.48
C ALA A 32 0.96 6.24 -12.96
N MET A 33 2.05 6.26 -12.18
CA MET A 33 1.95 6.33 -10.73
C MET A 33 3.07 7.17 -10.14
N GLN A 34 2.75 7.91 -9.08
CA GLN A 34 3.73 8.54 -8.22
C GLN A 34 3.56 8.06 -6.78
N MET A 35 4.66 7.65 -6.16
CA MET A 35 4.73 7.34 -4.74
C MET A 35 5.61 8.36 -4.03
N GLN A 36 5.10 8.94 -2.95
CA GLN A 36 5.74 10.03 -2.22
C GLN A 36 5.86 9.65 -0.76
N PHE A 37 7.02 9.89 -0.16
CA PHE A 37 7.35 9.46 1.21
C PHE A 37 7.91 10.63 2.01
N ALA A 38 7.30 10.92 3.15
CA ALA A 38 7.80 11.93 4.10
C ALA A 38 7.23 11.64 5.49
N ASN A 39 7.99 11.85 6.56
CA ASN A 39 7.49 11.82 7.95
C ASN A 39 6.64 10.57 8.31
N ASN A 40 7.07 9.38 7.90
CA ASN A 40 6.34 8.10 8.07
C ASN A 40 4.99 8.01 7.33
N MET A 41 4.76 8.90 6.36
CA MET A 41 3.61 8.91 5.48
C MET A 41 4.01 8.41 4.10
N MET A 42 3.09 7.76 3.42
CA MET A 42 3.17 7.44 1.99
C MET A 42 1.94 8.00 1.29
N ARG A 43 2.13 8.61 0.13
CA ARG A 43 1.04 8.92 -0.81
C ARG A 43 1.27 8.19 -2.12
N ALA A 44 0.24 7.52 -2.61
CA ALA A 44 0.23 6.88 -3.93
C ALA A 44 -0.84 7.56 -4.79
N THR A 45 -0.43 8.15 -5.91
CA THR A 45 -1.32 8.84 -6.84
C THR A 45 -1.28 8.16 -8.19
N SER A 46 -2.44 7.77 -8.71
CA SER A 46 -2.60 7.36 -10.11
C SER A 46 -2.57 8.61 -10.97
N VAL A 47 -1.61 8.73 -11.90
CA VAL A 47 -1.40 9.95 -12.69
C VAL A 47 -2.15 9.91 -14.02
N ASP A 48 -2.43 8.73 -14.55
CA ASP A 48 -3.16 8.57 -15.81
C ASP A 48 -4.67 8.74 -15.65
N ASP A 49 -5.25 8.23 -14.55
CA ASP A 49 -6.67 8.45 -14.22
C ASP A 49 -6.91 9.67 -13.32
N ASN A 50 -6.02 9.97 -12.36
CA ASN A 50 -6.16 10.99 -11.31
C ASN A 50 -7.50 11.00 -10.54
N SER A 51 -8.31 9.95 -10.72
CA SER A 51 -9.63 9.74 -10.12
C SER A 51 -9.52 9.35 -8.66
N THR A 52 -8.43 8.67 -8.29
CA THR A 52 -8.17 8.25 -6.92
C THR A 52 -6.72 8.44 -6.52
N TYR A 53 -6.52 8.67 -5.23
CA TYR A 53 -5.20 8.58 -4.61
C TYR A 53 -5.35 8.08 -3.17
N MET A 54 -4.26 7.58 -2.63
CA MET A 54 -4.22 7.03 -1.28
C MET A 54 -3.15 7.72 -0.46
N VAL A 55 -3.44 7.91 0.82
CA VAL A 55 -2.45 8.26 1.85
C VAL A 55 -2.42 7.14 2.90
N TYR A 56 -1.23 6.71 3.27
CA TYR A 56 -0.98 5.77 4.35
C TYR A 56 -0.13 6.43 5.43
N ASP A 57 -0.62 6.41 6.67
CA ASP A 57 0.10 6.82 7.87
C ASP A 57 0.63 5.59 8.59
N ALA A 58 1.95 5.39 8.59
CA ALA A 58 2.58 4.25 9.23
C ALA A 58 2.59 4.34 10.76
N ASN A 59 2.51 5.55 11.35
CA ASN A 59 2.46 5.70 12.81
C ASN A 59 1.14 5.16 13.37
N ASN A 60 0.04 5.43 12.65
CA ASN A 60 -1.31 5.05 13.06
C ASN A 60 -1.84 3.81 12.32
N THR A 61 -1.08 3.26 11.35
CA THR A 61 -1.54 2.18 10.45
C THR A 61 -2.91 2.51 9.86
N THR A 62 -3.02 3.69 9.26
CA THR A 62 -4.29 4.23 8.74
C THR A 62 -4.18 4.48 7.25
N PHE A 63 -5.16 3.97 6.51
CA PHE A 63 -5.32 4.17 5.07
C PHE A 63 -6.41 5.19 4.86
N THR A 64 -6.12 6.24 4.10
CA THR A 64 -7.14 7.16 3.62
C THR A 64 -7.16 7.07 2.10
N MET A 65 -8.26 6.59 1.55
CA MET A 65 -8.47 6.58 0.10
C MET A 65 -9.33 7.77 -0.26
N PHE A 66 -8.95 8.46 -1.32
CA PHE A 66 -9.62 9.65 -1.82
C PHE A 66 -10.15 9.40 -3.22
N THR A 67 -11.40 9.81 -3.46
CA THR A 67 -12.01 9.93 -4.78
C THR A 67 -12.00 11.41 -5.15
N THR A 68 -11.24 11.76 -6.19
CA THR A 68 -11.01 13.15 -6.60
C THR A 68 -12.28 13.78 -7.19
N ASP A 69 -13.02 13.03 -8.01
CA ASP A 69 -14.19 13.54 -8.74
C ASP A 69 -15.32 13.96 -7.79
N ASP A 70 -15.60 13.14 -6.78
CA ASP A 70 -16.68 13.38 -5.80
C ASP A 70 -16.22 14.18 -4.59
N LYS A 71 -14.90 14.45 -4.46
CA LYS A 71 -14.27 15.02 -3.25
C LYS A 71 -14.68 14.25 -2.00
N GLN A 72 -14.53 12.94 -2.08
CA GLN A 72 -14.88 12.04 -1.01
C GLN A 72 -13.67 11.26 -0.56
N TYR A 73 -13.65 10.87 0.71
CA TYR A 73 -12.62 9.98 1.23
C TYR A 73 -13.22 8.98 2.19
N PHE A 74 -12.53 7.86 2.40
CA PHE A 74 -12.84 6.95 3.49
C PHE A 74 -11.57 6.59 4.22
N VAL A 75 -11.71 6.36 5.53
CA VAL A 75 -10.61 6.01 6.42
C VAL A 75 -10.74 4.56 6.85
N LEU A 76 -9.69 3.79 6.62
CA LEU A 76 -9.50 2.45 7.16
C LEU A 76 -8.36 2.51 8.18
N GLY A 77 -8.74 2.68 9.44
CA GLY A 77 -7.82 2.58 10.56
C GLY A 77 -7.64 1.13 11.01
N LYS A 78 -6.82 0.95 12.06
CA LYS A 78 -6.53 -0.36 12.64
C LYS A 78 -7.79 -1.14 13.03
N GLU A 79 -8.77 -0.50 13.64
CA GLU A 79 -10.02 -1.14 14.06
C GLU A 79 -10.81 -1.68 12.86
N GLN A 80 -10.94 -0.87 11.80
CA GLN A 80 -11.62 -1.28 10.58
C GLN A 80 -10.85 -2.40 9.88
N LEU A 81 -9.52 -2.33 9.82
CA LEU A 81 -8.68 -3.39 9.26
C LEU A 81 -8.77 -4.70 10.06
N ASP A 82 -8.90 -4.63 11.37
CA ASP A 82 -9.09 -5.79 12.23
C ASP A 82 -10.52 -6.36 12.09
N ALA A 83 -11.55 -5.51 11.96
CA ALA A 83 -12.91 -5.93 11.64
C ALA A 83 -13.04 -6.57 10.26
N LEU A 84 -12.37 -6.02 9.24
CA LEU A 84 -12.24 -6.65 7.92
C LEU A 84 -11.48 -7.99 7.99
N GLY A 85 -10.64 -8.19 9.01
CA GLY A 85 -9.99 -9.46 9.29
C GLY A 85 -10.93 -10.54 9.82
N ASP A 86 -12.10 -10.15 10.36
CA ASP A 86 -13.17 -11.04 10.82
C ASP A 86 -14.39 -10.92 9.91
N ILE A 87 -14.21 -11.34 8.66
CA ILE A 87 -15.30 -11.40 7.67
C ILE A 87 -16.49 -12.17 8.25
N GLY A 88 -16.25 -13.21 9.06
CA GLY A 88 -17.32 -13.99 9.70
C GLY A 88 -18.24 -13.13 10.57
N ALA A 89 -17.68 -12.38 11.52
CA ALA A 89 -18.46 -11.52 12.40
C ALA A 89 -19.18 -10.39 11.64
N MET A 90 -18.52 -9.80 10.63
CA MET A 90 -19.13 -8.78 9.78
C MET A 90 -20.31 -9.33 8.97
N MET A 91 -20.14 -10.53 8.39
CA MET A 91 -21.20 -11.24 7.66
C MET A 91 -22.38 -11.55 8.56
N ASP A 92 -22.12 -12.02 9.77
CA ASP A 92 -23.15 -12.36 10.74
C ASP A 92 -23.97 -11.13 11.13
N LYS A 93 -23.32 -9.98 11.38
CA LYS A 93 -24.01 -8.73 11.68
C LYS A 93 -24.87 -8.25 10.51
N MET A 94 -24.35 -8.28 9.29
CA MET A 94 -25.10 -7.90 8.09
C MET A 94 -26.30 -8.83 7.85
N LEU A 95 -26.11 -10.15 8.06
CA LEU A 95 -27.20 -11.12 7.98
C LEU A 95 -28.26 -10.84 9.05
N GLU A 96 -27.86 -10.51 10.28
CA GLU A 96 -28.80 -10.18 11.36
C GLU A 96 -29.61 -8.92 11.07
N GLU A 97 -28.99 -7.88 10.54
CA GLU A 97 -29.68 -6.65 10.11
C GLU A 97 -30.68 -6.94 8.98
N GLN A 98 -30.32 -7.75 7.98
CA GLN A 98 -31.24 -8.12 6.89
C GLN A 98 -32.36 -9.07 7.35
N LEU A 99 -32.15 -9.82 8.42
CA LEU A 99 -33.15 -10.74 8.99
C LEU A 99 -34.05 -10.06 10.03
N ALA A 100 -33.80 -8.80 10.39
CA ALA A 100 -34.56 -8.06 11.41
C ALA A 100 -36.06 -7.99 11.07
N ASP A 101 -36.38 -7.81 9.78
CA ASP A 101 -37.76 -7.71 9.27
C ASP A 101 -38.39 -9.07 8.93
N ILE A 102 -37.65 -10.17 9.08
CA ILE A 102 -38.15 -11.52 8.77
C ILE A 102 -38.83 -12.14 10.00
N PRO A 103 -39.99 -12.81 9.85
CA PRO A 103 -40.64 -13.53 10.94
C PRO A 103 -39.73 -14.58 11.56
N GLU A 104 -39.77 -14.69 12.90
CA GLU A 104 -38.87 -15.57 13.66
C GLU A 104 -38.92 -17.03 13.20
N SER A 105 -40.09 -17.53 12.81
CA SER A 105 -40.28 -18.89 12.29
C SER A 105 -39.55 -19.16 10.98
N GLN A 106 -39.17 -18.13 10.23
CA GLN A 106 -38.48 -18.23 8.94
C GLN A 106 -37.02 -17.76 8.99
N ARG A 107 -36.60 -17.05 10.05
CA ARG A 107 -35.23 -16.50 10.17
C ARG A 107 -34.15 -17.55 10.05
N ALA A 108 -34.28 -18.71 10.69
CA ALA A 108 -33.24 -19.74 10.67
C ALA A 108 -33.02 -20.33 9.27
N MET A 109 -34.11 -20.59 8.54
CA MET A 109 -34.04 -21.10 7.16
C MET A 109 -33.45 -20.03 6.23
N MET A 110 -33.90 -18.78 6.37
CA MET A 110 -33.42 -17.67 5.56
C MET A 110 -31.94 -17.36 5.84
N ARG A 111 -31.51 -17.38 7.11
CA ARG A 111 -30.10 -17.20 7.50
C ARG A 111 -29.20 -18.22 6.84
N ASN A 112 -29.56 -19.50 6.90
CA ASN A 112 -28.76 -20.58 6.29
C ASN A 112 -28.69 -20.45 4.77
N MET A 113 -29.80 -20.07 4.13
CA MET A 113 -29.83 -19.86 2.68
C MET A 113 -28.96 -18.68 2.26
N MET A 114 -29.08 -17.54 2.94
CA MET A 114 -28.29 -16.32 2.67
C MET A 114 -26.81 -16.54 2.98
N ALA A 115 -26.47 -17.12 4.15
CA ALA A 115 -25.10 -17.46 4.51
C ALA A 115 -24.47 -18.44 3.50
N GLY A 116 -25.22 -19.45 3.05
CA GLY A 116 -24.78 -20.38 2.02
C GLY A 116 -24.54 -19.71 0.67
N ALA A 117 -25.44 -18.83 0.25
CA ALA A 117 -25.31 -18.06 -0.98
C ALA A 117 -24.10 -17.13 -0.95
N ILE A 118 -23.88 -16.42 0.16
CA ILE A 118 -22.75 -15.52 0.29
C ILE A 118 -21.43 -16.29 0.38
N LYS A 119 -21.37 -17.37 1.16
CA LYS A 119 -20.18 -18.23 1.25
C LYS A 119 -19.79 -18.83 -0.11
N ALA A 120 -20.77 -19.12 -0.97
CA ALA A 120 -20.52 -19.59 -2.33
C ALA A 120 -19.95 -18.49 -3.26
N GLN A 121 -20.22 -17.22 -2.96
CA GLN A 121 -19.71 -16.06 -3.69
C GLN A 121 -18.42 -15.50 -3.10
N MET A 122 -18.09 -15.85 -1.85
CA MET A 122 -16.86 -15.40 -1.21
C MET A 122 -15.64 -15.94 -1.95
N PRO A 123 -14.59 -15.10 -2.13
CA PRO A 123 -13.31 -15.57 -2.60
C PRO A 123 -12.80 -16.67 -1.66
N LYS A 124 -12.28 -17.76 -2.22
CA LYS A 124 -11.49 -18.70 -1.42
C LYS A 124 -10.28 -17.93 -0.89
N GLN A 125 -9.94 -18.16 0.38
CA GLN A 125 -8.74 -17.58 1.01
C GLN A 125 -7.56 -17.70 0.04
N ALA A 126 -6.94 -16.58 -0.29
CA ALA A 126 -5.86 -16.59 -1.27
C ALA A 126 -4.70 -17.46 -0.76
N ALA A 127 -4.07 -18.22 -1.65
CA ALA A 127 -2.81 -18.85 -1.34
C ALA A 127 -1.81 -17.77 -0.93
N LYS A 128 -0.96 -18.06 0.07
CA LYS A 128 0.10 -17.13 0.48
C LYS A 128 1.06 -16.91 -0.69
N ALA A 129 1.47 -15.66 -0.90
CA ALA A 129 2.50 -15.37 -1.89
C ALA A 129 3.87 -15.90 -1.45
N GLU A 130 4.56 -16.52 -2.41
CA GLU A 130 5.96 -16.91 -2.27
C GLU A 130 6.81 -16.10 -3.24
N TYR A 131 7.92 -15.56 -2.73
CA TYR A 131 8.87 -14.78 -3.51
C TYR A 131 10.19 -15.53 -3.63
N SER A 132 10.77 -15.55 -4.84
CA SER A 132 12.04 -16.21 -5.08
C SER A 132 12.88 -15.49 -6.14
N PHE A 133 14.19 -15.45 -5.92
CA PHE A 133 15.14 -15.01 -6.94
C PHE A 133 15.29 -16.05 -8.04
N THR A 134 15.40 -15.59 -9.28
CA THR A 134 15.70 -16.47 -10.43
C THR A 134 17.20 -16.66 -10.67
N GLY A 135 18.06 -15.94 -9.93
CA GLY A 135 19.51 -15.86 -10.18
C GLY A 135 19.89 -15.00 -11.39
N LYS A 136 18.93 -14.34 -12.04
CA LYS A 136 19.18 -13.42 -13.17
C LYS A 136 19.16 -11.96 -12.72
N SER A 137 20.02 -11.15 -13.31
CA SER A 137 20.07 -9.70 -13.12
C SER A 137 19.86 -8.98 -14.45
N THR A 138 19.35 -7.75 -14.39
CA THR A 138 19.17 -6.86 -15.54
C THR A 138 19.15 -5.41 -15.06
N SER A 139 18.77 -4.47 -15.94
CA SER A 139 18.65 -3.05 -15.61
C SER A 139 17.41 -2.47 -16.28
N TYR A 140 16.68 -1.60 -15.58
CA TYR A 140 15.55 -0.84 -16.12
C TYR A 140 15.78 0.64 -15.83
N ASN A 141 15.72 1.49 -16.85
CA ASN A 141 15.90 2.95 -16.71
C ASN A 141 17.16 3.37 -15.91
N GLY A 142 18.23 2.58 -15.99
CA GLY A 142 19.49 2.82 -15.26
C GLY A 142 19.54 2.26 -13.84
N PHE A 143 18.50 1.54 -13.40
CA PHE A 143 18.48 0.84 -12.12
C PHE A 143 18.83 -0.63 -12.30
N ASP A 144 19.99 -1.04 -11.80
CA ASP A 144 20.39 -2.44 -11.76
C ASP A 144 19.54 -3.21 -10.75
N CYS A 145 19.06 -4.38 -11.14
CA CYS A 145 18.09 -5.13 -10.37
C CYS A 145 18.15 -6.64 -10.62
N GLN A 146 17.65 -7.39 -9.64
CA GLN A 146 17.55 -8.84 -9.68
C GLN A 146 16.12 -9.27 -10.00
N ILE A 147 15.98 -10.31 -10.81
CA ILE A 147 14.67 -10.81 -11.22
C ILE A 147 14.09 -11.72 -10.14
N VAL A 148 12.91 -11.32 -9.65
CA VAL A 148 12.11 -12.02 -8.65
C VAL A 148 10.82 -12.52 -9.26
N ILE A 149 10.42 -13.72 -8.86
CA ILE A 149 9.11 -14.30 -9.14
C ILE A 149 8.27 -14.23 -7.86
N LYS A 150 7.04 -13.74 -7.99
CA LYS A 150 5.96 -13.94 -7.01
C LYS A 150 5.06 -15.07 -7.51
N GLN A 151 4.86 -16.09 -6.71
CA GLN A 151 3.94 -17.19 -6.97
C GLN A 151 2.75 -17.10 -6.01
N VAL A 152 1.52 -17.14 -6.55
CA VAL A 152 0.28 -17.20 -5.77
C VAL A 152 -0.61 -18.28 -6.37
N GLY A 153 -0.59 -19.48 -5.76
CA GLY A 153 -1.24 -20.67 -6.34
C GLY A 153 -0.64 -20.99 -7.71
N GLU A 154 -1.45 -20.98 -8.77
CA GLU A 154 -1.00 -21.19 -10.15
C GLU A 154 -0.56 -19.89 -10.85
N LYS A 155 -0.86 -18.72 -10.28
CA LYS A 155 -0.54 -17.42 -10.88
C LYS A 155 0.90 -17.03 -10.56
N GLN A 156 1.58 -16.47 -11.56
CA GLN A 156 2.93 -15.98 -11.46
C GLN A 156 2.97 -14.49 -11.82
N SER A 157 3.71 -13.70 -11.04
CA SER A 157 4.08 -12.33 -11.37
C SER A 157 5.60 -12.19 -11.36
N LYS A 158 6.12 -11.25 -12.14
CA LYS A 158 7.57 -11.05 -12.30
C LYS A 158 7.93 -9.63 -11.92
N PHE A 159 9.04 -9.48 -11.21
CA PHE A 159 9.56 -8.21 -10.75
C PHE A 159 11.04 -8.11 -11.07
N CYS A 160 11.52 -6.88 -11.21
CA CYS A 160 12.92 -6.57 -11.08
C CYS A 160 13.08 -5.68 -9.86
N VAL A 161 13.86 -6.14 -8.88
CA VAL A 161 13.99 -5.48 -7.59
C VAL A 161 15.42 -5.05 -7.33
N THR A 162 15.58 -3.91 -6.66
CA THR A 162 16.86 -3.38 -6.21
C THR A 162 16.78 -3.04 -4.72
N LYS A 163 17.92 -2.85 -4.04
CA LYS A 163 17.86 -2.45 -2.62
C LYS A 163 17.33 -1.03 -2.52
N TYR A 164 16.53 -0.74 -1.49
CA TYR A 164 16.01 0.62 -1.30
C TYR A 164 17.16 1.65 -1.19
N SER A 165 18.30 1.27 -0.59
CA SER A 165 19.49 2.12 -0.47
C SER A 165 20.12 2.48 -1.82
N ASP A 166 20.01 1.60 -2.82
CA ASP A 166 20.64 1.80 -4.14
C ASP A 166 19.89 2.86 -4.96
N ILE A 167 18.65 3.17 -4.56
CA ILE A 167 17.85 4.27 -5.11
C ILE A 167 17.78 5.47 -4.17
N GLY A 168 18.64 5.54 -3.15
CA GLY A 168 18.74 6.68 -2.23
C GLY A 168 17.60 6.80 -1.22
N MET A 169 16.76 5.78 -1.06
CA MET A 169 15.74 5.77 -0.01
C MET A 169 16.35 5.54 1.37
N GLN A 170 15.68 6.05 2.38
CA GLN A 170 16.04 5.88 3.78
C GLN A 170 15.36 4.65 4.39
N ALA A 171 15.97 4.10 5.44
CA ALA A 171 15.43 2.94 6.14
C ALA A 171 14.03 3.21 6.74
N SER A 172 13.78 4.44 7.20
CA SER A 172 12.45 4.88 7.68
C SER A 172 11.39 4.85 6.58
N GLU A 173 11.72 5.29 5.37
CA GLU A 173 10.81 5.26 4.22
C GLU A 173 10.55 3.81 3.78
N TYR A 174 11.58 2.96 3.78
CA TYR A 174 11.41 1.53 3.52
C TYR A 174 10.53 0.85 4.59
N ALA A 175 10.63 1.26 5.85
CA ALA A 175 9.76 0.78 6.91
C ALA A 175 8.28 1.13 6.64
N VAL A 176 7.99 2.32 6.08
CA VAL A 176 6.63 2.69 5.65
C VAL A 176 6.13 1.74 4.55
N ILE A 177 6.96 1.49 3.52
CA ILE A 177 6.60 0.56 2.42
C ILE A 177 6.29 -0.82 2.99
N THR A 178 7.17 -1.38 3.82
CA THR A 178 6.97 -2.74 4.36
C THR A 178 5.74 -2.82 5.27
N SER A 179 5.48 -1.79 6.08
CA SER A 179 4.27 -1.72 6.91
C SER A 179 3.00 -1.68 6.06
N PHE A 180 3.01 -0.88 4.99
CA PHE A 180 1.93 -0.82 4.01
C PHE A 180 1.71 -2.18 3.35
N GLN A 181 2.76 -2.79 2.79
CA GLN A 181 2.67 -4.05 2.05
C GLN A 181 2.15 -5.21 2.92
N LYS A 182 2.60 -5.30 4.18
CA LYS A 182 2.07 -6.31 5.14
C LYS A 182 0.59 -6.15 5.41
N THR A 183 0.12 -4.90 5.47
CA THR A 183 -1.31 -4.64 5.67
C THR A 183 -2.11 -5.04 4.43
N ILE A 184 -1.62 -4.73 3.23
CA ILE A 184 -2.23 -5.19 1.97
C ILE A 184 -2.22 -6.71 1.87
N GLU A 185 -1.13 -7.40 2.25
CA GLU A 185 -1.06 -8.87 2.28
C GLU A 185 -2.13 -9.45 3.21
N LYS A 186 -2.27 -8.90 4.44
CA LYS A 186 -3.30 -9.33 5.40
C LYS A 186 -4.70 -9.20 4.82
N LEU A 187 -5.01 -8.09 4.16
CA LEU A 187 -6.30 -7.89 3.49
C LEU A 187 -6.49 -8.84 2.30
N ALA A 188 -5.47 -8.99 1.46
CA ALA A 188 -5.52 -9.85 0.29
C ALA A 188 -5.76 -11.33 0.61
N GLN A 189 -5.18 -11.83 1.71
CA GLN A 189 -5.44 -13.19 2.18
C GLN A 189 -6.93 -13.42 2.46
N GLN A 190 -7.64 -12.39 2.92
CA GLN A 190 -9.06 -12.44 3.25
C GLN A 190 -9.96 -12.23 2.02
N TYR A 191 -9.57 -11.35 1.08
CA TYR A 191 -10.40 -10.94 -0.06
C TYR A 191 -9.96 -11.52 -1.43
N GLY A 192 -8.98 -12.42 -1.46
CA GLY A 192 -8.74 -13.34 -2.57
C GLY A 192 -7.81 -12.85 -3.69
N ALA A 193 -7.30 -11.61 -3.63
CA ALA A 193 -6.38 -11.07 -4.63
C ALA A 193 -5.14 -10.46 -3.97
N ASP A 194 -4.06 -11.23 -3.93
CA ASP A 194 -2.77 -10.74 -3.45
C ASP A 194 -2.03 -9.94 -4.52
N ASN A 195 -2.26 -8.63 -4.48
CA ASN A 195 -1.53 -7.63 -5.26
C ASN A 195 -0.37 -6.98 -4.48
N SER A 196 -0.03 -7.48 -3.30
CA SER A 196 1.12 -6.96 -2.54
C SER A 196 2.43 -7.13 -3.30
N MET A 197 3.40 -6.29 -2.97
CA MET A 197 4.79 -6.36 -3.41
C MET A 197 5.70 -6.44 -2.18
N ASP A 198 5.37 -7.35 -1.25
CA ASP A 198 6.15 -7.57 -0.03
C ASP A 198 7.36 -8.48 -0.30
N PHE A 199 8.52 -7.86 -0.55
CA PHE A 199 9.78 -8.57 -0.74
C PHE A 199 10.55 -8.82 0.57
N SER A 200 9.94 -8.61 1.74
CA SER A 200 10.63 -8.69 3.03
C SER A 200 11.20 -10.09 3.34
N SER A 201 10.66 -11.15 2.74
CA SER A 201 11.22 -12.51 2.82
C SER A 201 12.55 -12.66 2.06
N LEU A 202 12.82 -11.78 1.09
CA LEU A 202 14.05 -11.76 0.28
C LEU A 202 15.07 -10.75 0.79
N GLY A 203 14.64 -9.77 1.59
CA GLY A 203 15.50 -8.74 2.16
C GLY A 203 14.89 -7.34 2.05
N ASP A 204 15.74 -6.36 1.80
CA ASP A 204 15.44 -4.94 1.81
C ASP A 204 15.25 -4.36 0.40
N TYR A 205 14.37 -5.01 -0.37
CA TYR A 205 14.19 -4.77 -1.80
C TYR A 205 12.93 -3.99 -2.13
N VAL A 206 13.02 -3.17 -3.17
CA VAL A 206 11.91 -2.42 -3.78
C VAL A 206 11.86 -2.68 -5.30
N PRO A 207 10.68 -2.68 -5.93
CA PRO A 207 10.57 -2.96 -7.36
C PRO A 207 10.94 -1.74 -8.19
N VAL A 208 11.81 -1.94 -9.18
CA VAL A 208 12.08 -0.96 -10.25
C VAL A 208 11.41 -1.34 -11.56
N TRP A 209 10.87 -2.56 -11.65
CA TRP A 209 9.97 -3.00 -12.70
C TRP A 209 9.04 -4.08 -12.16
N TYR A 210 7.80 -4.11 -12.64
CA TYR A 210 6.82 -5.13 -12.31
C TYR A 210 6.02 -5.55 -13.54
N ASN A 211 5.55 -6.79 -13.53
CA ASN A 211 4.49 -7.32 -14.39
C ASN A 211 3.61 -8.24 -13.54
N GLN A 212 2.41 -7.77 -13.25
CA GLN A 212 1.46 -8.36 -12.33
C GLN A 212 0.03 -8.00 -12.75
N ALA A 213 -0.89 -8.96 -12.66
CA ALA A 213 -2.32 -8.74 -12.88
C ALA A 213 -2.69 -8.09 -14.24
N GLY A 214 -1.87 -8.31 -15.28
CA GLY A 214 -2.10 -7.72 -16.61
C GLY A 214 -1.55 -6.30 -16.77
N GLU A 215 -0.96 -5.75 -15.72
CA GLU A 215 -0.29 -4.45 -15.72
C GLU A 215 1.21 -4.62 -15.62
N ALA A 216 1.94 -3.74 -16.28
CA ALA A 216 3.38 -3.65 -16.11
C ALA A 216 3.84 -2.20 -16.15
N GLY A 217 4.88 -1.93 -15.37
CA GLY A 217 5.45 -0.61 -15.23
C GLY A 217 6.91 -0.67 -14.76
N SER A 218 7.60 0.45 -14.89
CA SER A 218 8.97 0.62 -14.41
C SER A 218 9.14 1.92 -13.65
N LEU A 219 10.04 1.90 -12.67
CA LEU A 219 10.56 3.10 -12.04
C LEU A 219 11.36 3.88 -13.08
N SER A 220 10.91 5.09 -13.37
CA SER A 220 11.51 5.97 -14.37
C SER A 220 12.37 7.06 -13.74
N LYS A 221 12.04 7.45 -12.50
CA LYS A 221 12.73 8.53 -11.78
C LYS A 221 12.60 8.35 -10.29
N VAL A 222 13.69 8.66 -9.59
CA VAL A 222 13.72 8.94 -8.16
C VAL A 222 14.17 10.38 -7.96
N SER A 223 13.51 11.09 -7.07
CA SER A 223 13.94 12.43 -6.66
C SER A 223 13.86 12.60 -5.16
N HIS A 224 14.84 13.30 -4.62
CA HIS A 224 14.91 13.65 -3.21
C HIS A 224 14.77 15.16 -3.08
N GLY A 225 13.73 15.60 -2.40
CA GLY A 225 13.41 17.01 -2.25
C GLY A 225 12.24 17.18 -1.31
N SER A 226 12.21 18.30 -0.58
CA SER A 226 11.15 18.53 0.41
C SER A 226 9.77 18.50 -0.26
N LEU A 227 8.87 17.70 0.32
CA LEU A 227 7.49 17.61 -0.07
C LEU A 227 6.65 18.59 0.75
N ASN A 228 5.60 19.16 0.14
CA ASN A 228 4.63 19.94 0.90
C ASN A 228 3.88 18.97 1.85
N PRO A 229 3.92 19.16 3.18
CA PRO A 229 3.22 18.29 4.12
C PRO A 229 1.70 18.20 3.87
N ASP A 230 1.09 19.23 3.27
CA ASP A 230 -0.35 19.26 3.00
C ASP A 230 -0.79 18.14 2.04
N ILE A 231 0.11 17.60 1.20
CA ILE A 231 -0.23 16.52 0.26
C ILE A 231 -0.64 15.23 0.97
N PHE A 232 -0.30 15.09 2.26
CA PHE A 232 -0.62 13.93 3.10
C PHE A 232 -1.84 14.17 4.01
N THR A 233 -2.50 15.33 3.89
CA THR A 233 -3.66 15.70 4.70
C THR A 233 -4.95 15.61 3.90
N ILE A 234 -6.10 15.67 4.57
CA ILE A 234 -7.40 15.74 3.92
C ILE A 234 -7.54 17.12 3.27
N PRO A 235 -7.71 17.23 1.94
CA PRO A 235 -7.82 18.53 1.30
C PRO A 235 -9.14 19.23 1.67
N GLU A 236 -9.14 20.56 1.57
CA GLU A 236 -10.34 21.35 1.79
C GLU A 236 -11.49 20.93 0.85
N GLY A 237 -12.70 20.84 1.41
CA GLY A 237 -13.91 20.51 0.67
C GLY A 237 -14.12 19.01 0.45
N TYR A 238 -13.25 18.15 0.99
CA TYR A 238 -13.49 16.71 1.01
C TYR A 238 -14.43 16.32 2.15
N SER A 239 -15.31 15.34 1.91
CA SER A 239 -16.22 14.78 2.92
C SER A 239 -15.97 13.30 3.16
N GLU A 240 -16.01 12.87 4.42
CA GLU A 240 -15.86 11.47 4.79
C GLU A 240 -17.09 10.64 4.39
N MET A 241 -16.84 9.54 3.69
CA MET A 241 -17.80 8.49 3.45
C MET A 241 -17.76 7.49 4.60
N LYS A 242 -18.93 7.20 5.16
CA LYS A 242 -19.08 6.04 6.03
C LYS A 242 -19.14 4.80 5.15
N MET A 243 -18.15 3.93 5.31
CA MET A 243 -18.20 2.61 4.71
C MET A 243 -19.37 1.83 5.33
N PRO A 244 -20.20 1.16 4.53
CA PRO A 244 -21.36 0.42 5.02
C PRO A 244 -20.89 -0.88 5.68
N PHE A 245 -20.57 -0.82 6.97
CA PHE A 245 -20.18 -1.94 7.82
C PHE A 245 -21.06 -2.00 9.09
#